data_AF-A0A1E3PZY6-F1
#
_entry.id   AF-A0A1E3PZY6-F1
#
_cell.length_a   1.000
_cell.length_b   1.000
_cell.length_c   1.000
_cell.angle_alpha   90.00
_cell.angle_beta   90.00
_cell.angle_gamma   90.00
#
_symmetry.space_group_name_H-M   'P 1'
#
loop_
_entity.id
_entity.type
_entity.pdbx_description
1 polymer ?
#
loop_
_entity_poly.entity_id
_entity_poly.type
_entity_poly.pdbx_seq_one_letter_code
_entity_poly.pdbx_strand_id
1 'polypeptide(L)'
;MDLDLSILKSSPPDGTELKHANSVFNTALASNESPASPTRRYAKRMTQLVESQNAELTILRKELQECKELLQTRKKRTKGKRIKLQGEFVFSTEEVLKIVREAEEKPKAKRPRGRPRKLPIEEVDKLQEDEEVENSSSESELDLVDCVARRTSSK
;
A
#
# COMPACT_ATOMS: atom_id res chain seq x y z
N MET A 1 9.47 11.73 -40.21
CA MET A 1 8.59 12.27 -39.17
C MET A 1 8.44 11.17 -38.13
N ASP A 2 9.26 11.18 -37.09
CA ASP A 2 9.12 10.22 -35.99
C ASP A 2 7.90 10.63 -35.17
N LEU A 3 6.91 9.74 -35.11
CA LEU A 3 5.66 9.97 -34.40
C LEU A 3 5.89 9.66 -32.92
N ASP A 4 5.73 10.64 -32.05
CA ASP A 4 5.89 10.42 -30.61
C ASP A 4 4.72 9.57 -30.07
N LEU A 5 5.03 8.34 -29.65
CA LEU A 5 4.08 7.39 -29.05
C LEU A 5 4.13 7.39 -27.52
N SER A 6 4.91 8.29 -26.90
CA SER A 6 5.05 8.38 -25.43
C SER A 6 3.70 8.53 -24.73
N ILE A 7 2.79 9.32 -25.32
CA ILE A 7 1.42 9.56 -24.84
C ILE A 7 0.58 8.28 -24.74
N LEU A 8 0.83 7.28 -25.59
CA LEU A 8 0.10 6.00 -25.54
C LEU A 8 0.57 5.10 -24.41
N LYS A 9 1.79 5.34 -23.90
CA LYS A 9 2.40 4.56 -22.82
C LYS A 9 2.31 5.26 -21.47
N SER A 10 1.96 6.55 -21.43
CA SER A 10 1.82 7.30 -20.18
C SER A 10 0.53 6.93 -19.44
N SER A 11 0.57 7.08 -18.12
CA SER A 11 -0.62 6.98 -17.29
C SER A 11 -1.67 8.04 -17.67
N PRO A 12 -2.96 7.80 -17.40
CA PRO A 12 -4.00 8.80 -17.63
C PRO A 12 -3.68 10.11 -16.89
N PRO A 13 -3.95 11.29 -17.48
CA PRO A 13 -3.65 12.57 -16.87
C PRO A 13 -4.43 12.76 -15.57
N ASP A 14 -3.79 13.37 -14.58
CA ASP A 14 -4.49 13.74 -13.35
C ASP A 14 -5.56 14.81 -13.63
N GLY A 15 -6.59 14.88 -12.77
CA GLY A 15 -7.67 15.87 -12.92
C GLY A 15 -7.17 17.31 -12.94
N THR A 16 -6.10 17.60 -12.21
CA THR A 16 -5.49 18.93 -12.19
C THR A 16 -4.72 19.24 -13.48
N GLU A 17 -3.94 18.27 -13.96
CA GLU A 17 -3.19 18.34 -15.22
C GLU A 17 -4.13 18.53 -16.41
N LEU A 18 -5.22 17.75 -16.46
CA LEU A 18 -6.23 17.84 -17.50
C LEU A 18 -6.89 19.23 -17.54
N LYS A 19 -7.27 19.76 -16.38
CA LYS A 19 -7.86 21.11 -16.28
C LYS A 19 -6.87 22.19 -16.74
N HIS A 20 -5.61 22.06 -16.36
CA HIS A 20 -4.57 23.00 -16.79
C HIS A 20 -4.36 22.94 -18.32
N ALA A 21 -4.20 21.74 -18.87
CA ALA A 21 -4.02 21.52 -20.30
C ALA A 21 -5.23 22.04 -21.11
N ASN A 22 -6.45 21.77 -20.67
CA ASN A 22 -7.66 22.28 -21.32
C ASN A 22 -7.78 23.80 -21.24
N SER A 23 -7.34 24.43 -20.15
CA SER A 23 -7.30 25.88 -20.02
C SER A 23 -6.33 26.49 -21.03
N VAL A 24 -5.11 25.97 -21.12
CA VAL A 24 -4.10 26.40 -22.10
C VAL A 24 -4.60 26.20 -23.53
N PHE A 25 -5.19 25.04 -23.83
CA PHE A 25 -5.75 24.77 -25.15
C PHE A 25 -6.90 25.72 -25.51
N ASN A 26 -7.84 25.95 -24.60
CA ASN A 26 -8.99 26.83 -24.84
C ASN A 26 -8.59 28.31 -24.96
N THR A 27 -7.56 28.75 -24.24
CA THR A 27 -7.00 30.11 -24.34
C THR A 27 -6.28 30.31 -25.68
N ALA A 28 -5.46 29.35 -26.10
CA ALA A 28 -4.83 29.36 -27.43
C ALA A 28 -5.87 29.33 -28.57
N LEU A 29 -6.95 28.57 -28.44
CA LEU A 29 -8.06 28.62 -29.40
C LEU A 29 -8.80 29.96 -29.39
N ALA A 30 -8.73 30.71 -28.29
CA ALA A 30 -9.41 31.99 -28.16
C ALA A 30 -8.61 33.17 -28.72
N SER A 31 -7.29 33.08 -28.78
CA SER A 31 -6.42 34.11 -29.36
C SER A 31 -6.44 34.16 -30.89
N ASN A 32 -7.02 33.17 -31.56
CA ASN A 32 -7.17 33.16 -33.02
C ASN A 32 -8.32 34.11 -33.44
N GLU A 33 -8.04 34.98 -34.43
CA GLU A 33 -8.87 36.14 -34.82
C GLU A 33 -10.28 35.79 -35.35
N SER A 34 -10.55 34.53 -35.70
CA SER A 34 -11.87 34.13 -36.17
C SER A 34 -12.88 33.99 -35.02
N PRO A 35 -14.03 34.68 -35.08
CA PRO A 35 -15.15 34.39 -34.19
C PRO A 35 -15.60 32.93 -34.34
N ALA A 36 -16.32 32.45 -33.32
CA ALA A 36 -16.66 31.05 -33.02
C ALA A 36 -16.94 30.14 -34.24
N SER A 37 -15.87 29.61 -34.85
CA SER A 37 -15.93 28.56 -35.87
C SER A 37 -16.57 27.28 -35.29
N PRO A 38 -17.32 26.49 -36.10
CA PRO A 38 -17.84 25.19 -35.69
C PRO A 38 -16.78 24.31 -34.99
N THR A 39 -15.56 24.31 -35.50
CA THR A 39 -14.42 23.56 -34.92
C THR A 39 -14.10 24.02 -33.51
N ARG A 40 -14.13 25.33 -33.24
CA ARG A 40 -13.87 25.90 -31.91
C ARG A 40 -14.97 25.56 -30.92
N ARG A 41 -16.24 25.56 -31.35
CA ARG A 41 -17.37 25.13 -30.51
C ARG A 41 -17.27 23.65 -30.16
N TYR A 42 -16.93 22.82 -31.15
CA TYR A 42 -16.72 21.40 -30.94
C TYR A 42 -15.57 21.15 -29.97
N ALA A 43 -14.41 21.79 -30.18
CA ALA A 43 -13.26 21.67 -29.29
C ALA A 43 -13.60 22.04 -27.83
N LYS A 44 -14.32 23.15 -27.59
CA LYS A 44 -14.79 23.52 -26.25
C LYS A 44 -15.73 22.50 -25.64
N ARG A 45 -16.68 21.96 -26.42
CA ARG A 45 -17.59 20.92 -25.95
C ARG A 45 -16.81 19.65 -25.58
N MET A 46 -15.81 19.28 -26.37
CA MET A 46 -14.96 18.13 -26.10
C MET A 46 -14.15 18.31 -24.82
N THR A 47 -13.52 19.47 -24.58
CA THR A 47 -12.77 19.71 -23.34
C THR A 47 -13.66 19.62 -22.11
N GLN A 48 -14.87 20.19 -22.18
CA GLN A 48 -15.85 20.13 -21.09
C GLN A 48 -16.33 18.70 -20.82
N LEU A 49 -16.59 17.93 -21.87
CA LEU A 49 -17.00 16.53 -21.75
C LEU A 49 -15.91 15.67 -21.11
N VAL A 50 -14.65 15.86 -21.51
CA VAL A 50 -13.54 15.10 -20.94
C VAL A 50 -13.33 15.46 -19.47
N GLU A 51 -13.49 16.74 -19.09
CA GLU A 51 -13.46 17.16 -17.69
C GLU A 51 -14.58 16.53 -16.86
N SER A 52 -15.82 16.54 -17.38
CA SER A 52 -16.96 15.95 -16.67
C SER A 52 -16.78 14.45 -16.48
N GLN A 53 -16.37 13.74 -17.54
CA GLN A 53 -16.08 12.31 -17.48
C GLN A 53 -14.95 11.98 -16.50
N ASN A 54 -13.89 12.78 -16.46
CA ASN A 54 -12.79 12.54 -15.52
C ASN A 54 -13.22 12.77 -14.07
N ALA A 55 -14.07 13.78 -13.82
CA ALA A 55 -14.66 14.02 -12.51
C ALA A 55 -15.56 12.84 -12.08
N GLU A 56 -16.44 12.38 -12.96
CA GLU A 56 -17.29 11.19 -12.74
C GLU A 56 -16.45 9.95 -12.42
N LEU A 57 -15.42 9.67 -13.23
CA LEU A 57 -14.50 8.55 -13.00
C LEU A 57 -13.79 8.65 -11.64
N THR A 58 -13.41 9.86 -11.22
CA THR A 58 -12.77 10.08 -9.92
C THR A 58 -13.73 9.78 -8.77
N ILE A 59 -14.99 10.22 -8.88
CA ILE A 59 -16.03 9.93 -7.88
C ILE A 59 -16.29 8.43 -7.81
N LEU A 60 -16.52 7.77 -8.95
CA LEU A 60 -16.79 6.33 -9.01
C LEU A 60 -15.63 5.50 -8.43
N ARG A 61 -14.38 5.88 -8.70
CA ARG A 61 -13.20 5.21 -8.13
C ARG A 61 -13.16 5.32 -6.61
N LYS A 62 -13.51 6.49 -6.05
CA LYS A 62 -13.60 6.69 -4.60
C LYS A 62 -14.71 5.86 -3.98
N GLU A 63 -15.92 5.90 -4.54
CA GLU A 63 -17.05 5.10 -4.08
C GLU A 63 -16.75 3.60 -4.10
N LEU A 64 -16.10 3.13 -5.16
CA LEU A 64 -15.67 1.74 -5.30
C LEU A 64 -14.65 1.36 -4.22
N GLN A 65 -13.69 2.25 -3.95
CA GLN A 65 -12.69 2.04 -2.90
C GLN A 65 -13.36 1.97 -1.51
N GLU A 66 -14.26 2.89 -1.19
CA GLU A 66 -15.02 2.90 0.06
C GLU A 66 -15.86 1.61 0.21
N CYS A 67 -16.55 1.20 -0.85
CA CYS A 67 -17.33 -0.04 -0.85
C CYS A 67 -16.45 -1.27 -0.61
N LYS A 68 -15.26 -1.33 -1.23
CA LYS A 68 -14.28 -2.40 -0.99
C LYS A 68 -13.80 -2.42 0.44
N GLU A 69 -13.48 -1.27 1.03
CA GLU A 69 -13.05 -1.15 2.43
C GLU A 69 -14.16 -1.60 3.40
N LEU A 70 -15.40 -1.19 3.17
CA LEU A 70 -16.56 -1.66 3.94
C LEU A 70 -16.78 -3.17 3.79
N LEU A 71 -16.61 -3.74 2.60
CA LEU A 71 -16.70 -5.18 2.41
C LEU A 71 -15.56 -5.93 3.10
N GLN A 72 -14.33 -5.41 3.04
CA GLN A 72 -13.19 -6.00 3.74
C GLN A 72 -13.40 -5.98 5.25
N THR A 73 -13.84 -4.86 5.83
CA THR A 73 -14.14 -4.76 7.26
C THR A 73 -15.25 -5.71 7.69
N ARG A 74 -16.32 -5.86 6.90
CA ARG A 74 -17.42 -6.81 7.18
C ARG A 74 -17.00 -8.28 7.03
N LYS A 75 -16.15 -8.60 6.05
CA LYS A 75 -15.66 -9.96 5.81
C LYS A 75 -14.62 -10.39 6.86
N LYS A 76 -13.87 -9.44 7.42
CA LYS A 76 -12.92 -9.71 8.50
C LYS A 76 -13.68 -10.19 9.73
N ARG A 77 -13.36 -11.41 10.20
CA ARG A 77 -13.80 -11.84 11.53
C ARG A 77 -13.06 -10.98 12.55
N THR A 78 -13.76 -10.44 13.54
CA THR A 78 -13.20 -9.64 14.65
C THR A 78 -13.20 -10.36 16.01
N LYS A 79 -13.98 -11.44 16.15
CA LYS A 79 -14.00 -12.30 17.34
C LYS A 79 -13.85 -13.80 17.01
N GLY A 80 -13.46 -14.58 18.02
CA GLY A 80 -13.47 -16.05 17.99
C GLY A 80 -12.09 -16.69 17.90
N LYS A 81 -12.07 -18.04 17.90
CA LYS A 81 -10.83 -18.85 17.93
C LYS A 81 -9.89 -18.51 16.76
N ARG A 82 -10.42 -18.36 15.55
CA ARG A 82 -9.61 -18.13 14.33
C ARG A 82 -8.73 -16.89 14.37
N ILE A 83 -9.15 -15.84 15.08
CA ILE A 83 -8.39 -14.59 15.18
C ILE A 83 -7.32 -14.70 16.25
N LYS A 84 -7.63 -15.37 17.38
CA LYS A 84 -6.63 -15.65 18.40
C LYS A 84 -5.51 -16.51 17.84
N LEU A 85 -5.87 -17.51 17.03
CA LEU A 85 -4.91 -18.40 16.37
C LEU A 85 -4.28 -17.80 15.10
N GLN A 86 -4.69 -16.60 14.66
CA GLN A 86 -4.14 -16.01 13.44
C GLN A 86 -2.73 -15.45 13.74
N GLY A 87 -1.72 -15.99 13.06
CA GLY A 87 -0.32 -15.61 13.30
C GLY A 87 0.36 -16.38 14.43
N GLU A 88 -0.37 -17.23 15.16
CA GLU A 88 0.21 -18.18 16.11
C GLU A 88 0.60 -19.49 15.39
N PHE A 89 1.76 -20.06 15.73
CA PHE A 89 2.10 -21.41 15.31
C PHE A 89 1.31 -22.41 16.16
N VAL A 90 0.28 -22.99 15.57
CA VAL A 90 -0.59 -23.97 16.23
C VAL A 90 -0.21 -25.36 15.76
N PHE A 91 0.36 -26.18 16.65
CA PHE A 91 0.60 -27.59 16.38
C PHE A 91 -0.56 -28.44 16.89
N SER A 92 -0.97 -29.43 16.10
CA SER A 92 -1.87 -30.48 16.59
C SER A 92 -1.16 -31.31 17.66
N THR A 93 -1.92 -31.87 18.60
CA THR A 93 -1.38 -32.82 19.58
C THR A 93 -0.67 -33.99 18.90
N GLU A 94 -1.19 -34.45 17.76
CA GLU A 94 -0.59 -35.51 16.96
C GLU A 94 0.76 -35.09 16.34
N GLU A 95 0.87 -33.85 15.88
CA GLU A 95 2.11 -33.28 15.34
C GLU A 95 3.18 -33.17 16.43
N VAL A 96 2.80 -32.67 17.62
CA VAL A 96 3.70 -32.60 18.77
C VAL A 96 4.18 -34.00 19.17
N LEU A 97 3.28 -34.98 19.26
CA LEU A 97 3.64 -36.36 19.59
C LEU A 97 4.53 -37.01 18.53
N LYS A 98 4.38 -36.64 17.26
CA LYS A 98 5.25 -37.11 16.18
C LYS A 98 6.65 -36.51 16.32
N ILE A 99 6.75 -35.21 16.56
CA ILE A 99 8.04 -34.52 16.78
C ILE A 99 8.78 -35.12 17.99
N VAL A 100 8.06 -35.38 19.09
CA VAL A 100 8.63 -36.01 20.29
C VAL A 100 9.20 -37.38 19.97
N ARG A 101 8.43 -38.25 19.30
CA ARG A 101 8.90 -39.58 18.88
C ARG A 101 10.13 -39.50 17.97
N GLU A 102 10.10 -38.63 16.97
CA GLU A 102 11.25 -38.44 16.07
C GLU A 102 12.49 -37.92 16.81
N ALA A 103 12.32 -37.08 17.83
CA ALA A 103 13.43 -36.58 18.64
C ALA A 103 13.99 -37.64 19.61
N GLU A 104 13.15 -38.56 20.07
CA GLU A 104 13.55 -39.70 20.92
C GLU A 104 14.26 -40.79 20.10
N GLU A 105 13.74 -41.10 18.90
CA GLU A 105 14.33 -42.07 17.99
C GLU A 105 15.67 -41.62 17.41
N LYS A 106 15.88 -40.30 17.26
CA LYS A 106 17.19 -39.74 16.93
C LYS A 106 18.13 -39.99 18.13
N PRO A 107 19.10 -40.92 18.03
CA PRO A 107 20.00 -41.15 19.14
C PRO A 107 20.75 -39.85 19.43
N LYS A 108 20.73 -39.40 20.70
CA LYS A 108 21.63 -38.32 21.15
C LYS A 108 23.05 -38.75 20.82
N ALA A 109 23.61 -38.25 19.72
CA ALA A 109 25.00 -38.49 19.38
C ALA A 109 25.82 -38.12 20.61
N LYS A 110 26.53 -39.09 21.19
CA LYS A 110 27.39 -38.85 22.34
C LYS A 110 28.39 -37.80 21.90
N ARG A 111 28.31 -36.58 22.44
CA ARG A 111 29.32 -35.54 22.20
C ARG A 111 30.67 -36.18 22.53
N PRO A 112 31.68 -36.13 21.65
CA PRO A 112 32.99 -36.70 21.97
C PRO A 112 33.48 -36.03 23.26
N ARG A 113 33.68 -36.82 24.31
CA ARG A 113 34.31 -36.33 25.55
C ARG A 113 35.77 -36.07 25.21
N GLY A 114 36.11 -34.80 25.00
CA GLY A 114 37.46 -34.36 24.72
C GLY A 114 37.51 -32.88 24.38
N ARG A 115 38.65 -32.24 24.68
CA ARG A 115 38.94 -30.86 24.31
C ARG A 115 38.67 -30.67 22.81
N PRO A 116 37.93 -29.63 22.38
CA PRO A 116 37.68 -29.39 20.97
C PRO A 116 39.03 -29.25 20.25
N ARG A 117 39.33 -30.16 19.32
CA ARG A 117 40.43 -29.94 18.39
C ARG A 117 39.96 -28.85 17.43
N LYS A 118 40.76 -27.79 17.28
CA LYS A 118 40.56 -26.78 16.25
C LYS A 118 40.62 -27.49 14.90
N LEU A 119 39.48 -27.63 14.23
CA LEU A 119 39.45 -27.95 12.81
C LEU A 119 39.69 -26.63 12.05
N PRO A 120 40.52 -26.64 10.99
CA PRO A 120 40.57 -25.53 10.06
C PRO A 120 39.17 -25.26 9.50
N ILE A 121 38.77 -23.99 9.51
CA ILE A 121 37.47 -23.53 9.03
C ILE A 121 37.51 -23.59 7.50
N GLU A 122 36.66 -24.42 6.89
CA GLU A 122 36.28 -24.23 5.49
C GLU A 122 35.21 -23.13 5.46
N GLU A 123 35.55 -22.01 4.81
CA GLU A 123 34.62 -20.94 4.46
C GLU A 123 33.59 -21.52 3.47
N VAL A 124 32.43 -21.91 3.98
CA VAL A 124 31.24 -22.15 3.16
C VAL A 124 30.31 -20.97 3.39
N ASP A 125 30.34 -20.05 2.42
CA ASP A 125 29.36 -18.98 2.24
C ASP A 125 27.94 -19.54 2.35
N LYS A 126 27.23 -19.12 3.40
CA LYS A 126 25.77 -19.18 3.46
C LYS A 126 25.27 -17.79 3.83
N LEU A 127 25.10 -16.98 2.79
CA LEU A 127 24.20 -15.83 2.80
C LEU A 127 22.79 -16.30 3.18
N GLN A 128 22.40 -16.06 4.42
CA GLN A 128 21.03 -15.71 4.83
C GLN A 128 21.06 -15.38 6.33
N GLU A 129 21.28 -14.10 6.63
CA GLU A 129 20.94 -13.52 7.93
C GLU A 129 19.51 -13.00 7.85
N ASP A 130 18.68 -13.57 8.72
CA ASP A 130 17.36 -13.10 9.07
C ASP A 130 17.46 -11.75 9.82
N GLU A 131 16.43 -10.93 9.66
CA GLU A 131 16.23 -9.69 10.40
C GLU A 131 16.32 -9.86 11.92
N GLU A 132 17.11 -9.00 12.57
CA GLU A 132 16.90 -8.61 13.96
C GLU A 132 16.47 -7.14 14.02
N VAL A 133 15.21 -6.93 14.37
CA VAL A 133 14.68 -5.65 14.84
C VAL A 133 15.11 -5.49 16.29
N GLU A 134 16.18 -4.74 16.53
CA GLU A 134 16.50 -4.22 17.87
C GLU A 134 15.81 -2.88 18.12
N ASN A 135 15.27 -2.82 19.32
CA ASN A 135 14.40 -1.81 19.88
C ASN A 135 15.27 -0.70 20.51
N SER A 136 15.29 0.53 19.98
CA SER A 136 15.89 1.68 20.67
C SER A 136 14.81 2.56 21.29
N SER A 137 14.71 2.50 22.62
CA SER A 137 14.08 3.53 23.45
C SER A 137 14.81 4.86 23.24
N SER A 138 14.07 5.93 22.96
CA SER A 138 14.56 7.32 23.09
C SER A 138 13.42 8.19 23.61
N GLU A 139 13.64 8.73 24.82
CA GLU A 139 12.85 9.78 25.46
C GLU A 139 13.01 11.12 24.74
N SER A 140 12.10 12.06 25.07
CA SER A 140 12.19 13.54 24.92
C SER A 140 11.60 14.08 23.59
N GLU A 141 10.69 15.06 23.51
CA GLU A 141 10.13 16.01 24.48
C GLU A 141 8.66 16.34 24.16
N LEU A 142 7.98 16.88 25.16
CA LEU A 142 6.62 17.42 25.15
C LEU A 142 6.53 18.67 24.28
N ASP A 143 5.51 18.77 23.43
CA ASP A 143 4.94 20.08 23.08
C ASP A 143 3.42 20.05 23.29
N LEU A 144 3.02 20.73 24.36
CA LEU A 144 1.67 20.98 24.81
C LEU A 144 1.04 22.03 23.89
N VAL A 145 0.03 21.67 23.10
CA VAL A 145 -0.90 22.66 22.54
C VAL A 145 -2.33 22.35 22.98
N ASP A 146 -2.84 23.35 23.68
CA ASP A 146 -4.02 23.47 24.52
C ASP A 146 -5.35 23.02 23.88
N CYS A 147 -6.10 22.19 24.60
CA CYS A 147 -7.47 21.82 24.28
C CYS A 147 -8.43 22.91 24.76
N VAL A 148 -9.10 23.62 23.84
CA VAL A 148 -10.29 24.39 24.20
C VAL A 148 -11.55 23.69 23.69
N ALA A 149 -12.20 22.97 24.59
CA ALA A 149 -13.58 22.53 24.42
C ALA A 149 -14.53 23.70 24.71
N ARG A 150 -15.39 24.06 23.75
CA ARG A 150 -16.59 24.85 24.04
C ARG A 150 -17.83 23.98 23.87
N ARG A 151 -18.38 23.56 25.01
CA ARG A 151 -19.79 23.25 25.15
C ARG A 151 -20.54 24.58 25.23
N THR A 152 -21.56 24.77 24.41
CA THR A 152 -22.62 25.73 24.73
C THR A 152 -23.92 24.96 24.86
N SER A 153 -24.39 24.87 26.10
CA SER A 153 -25.72 24.45 26.47
C SER A 153 -26.71 25.61 26.34
N SER A 154 -27.92 25.24 25.91
CA SER A 154 -29.23 25.81 26.26
C SER A 154 -29.65 27.18 25.73
N LYS A 155 -30.85 27.21 25.14
CA LYS A 155 -32.05 27.61 25.89
C LYS A 155 -33.27 26.85 25.40
#